data_AF-A0A6M4FK80-F1
#
_entry.id   AF-A0A6M4FK80-F1
#
_cell.length_a   1.000
_cell.length_b   1.000
_cell.length_c   1.000
_cell.angle_alpha   90.00
_cell.angle_beta   90.00
_cell.angle_gamma   90.00
#
_symmetry.space_group_name_H-M   'P 1'
#
loop_
_entity.id
_entity.type
_entity.pdbx_description
1 polymer ?
#
loop_
_entity_poly.entity_id
_entity_poly.type
_entity_poly.pdbx_seq_one_letter_code
_entity_poly.pdbx_strand_id
1 'polypeptide(L)'
;MLQRRLTVVVVATIVLWPIAALADTPNLAPGEWEFTSIATVIGDFPVPEWTGTHTACLTAEAIHDAHSDRLEHEQGCEFLEREAGADEMTYVMSCQSDEGELMIMGEMRFQQDRYEGTTRIQTATPMGDITMTTLIEGRRLNDC
;
A
#
# COMPACT_ATOMS: atom_id res chain seq x y z
N MET A 1 71.76 16.46 21.24
CA MET A 1 71.18 15.78 20.06
C MET A 1 70.53 14.49 20.51
N LEU A 2 69.20 14.45 20.63
CA LEU A 2 68.39 13.29 20.21
C LEU A 2 66.92 13.74 20.20
N GLN A 3 66.41 13.95 19.00
CA GLN A 3 65.00 14.20 18.70
C GLN A 3 64.18 12.90 18.77
N ARG A 4 62.86 13.08 18.77
CA ARG A 4 61.78 12.18 18.27
C ARG A 4 61.08 11.37 19.36
N ARG A 5 59.75 11.31 19.39
CA ARG A 5 58.67 11.88 18.57
C ARG A 5 57.40 11.70 19.42
N LEU A 6 56.64 12.78 19.64
CA LEU A 6 55.26 12.67 20.13
C LEU A 6 54.47 11.86 19.10
N THR A 7 54.06 10.67 19.48
CA THR A 7 53.18 9.83 18.65
C THR A 7 51.75 10.24 18.97
N VAL A 8 51.22 11.18 18.18
CA VAL A 8 49.80 11.54 18.23
C VAL A 8 49.02 10.37 17.62
N VAL A 9 48.33 9.61 18.47
CA VAL A 9 47.38 8.59 18.04
C VAL A 9 46.09 9.31 17.66
N VAL A 10 45.88 9.52 16.37
CA VAL A 10 44.59 9.97 15.83
C VAL A 10 43.65 8.76 15.84
N VAL A 11 42.79 8.68 16.84
CA VAL A 11 41.68 7.72 16.88
C VAL A 11 40.63 8.22 15.90
N ALA A 12 40.60 7.66 14.70
CA ALA A 12 39.52 7.86 13.75
C ALA A 12 38.28 7.10 14.23
N THR A 13 37.41 7.79 14.97
CA THR A 13 36.05 7.31 15.27
C THR A 13 35.26 7.28 13.97
N ILE A 14 35.21 6.10 13.33
CA ILE A 14 34.25 5.80 12.28
C ILE A 14 32.87 5.82 12.94
N VAL A 15 32.13 6.91 12.72
CA VAL A 15 30.70 6.97 13.04
C VAL A 15 30.02 6.05 12.04
N LEU A 16 29.79 4.79 12.44
CA LEU A 16 28.86 3.91 11.77
C LEU A 16 27.47 4.53 11.93
N TRP A 17 27.04 5.28 10.92
CA TRP A 17 25.65 5.72 10.83
C TRP A 17 24.79 4.44 10.80
N PRO A 18 23.82 4.27 11.71
CA PRO A 18 22.83 3.24 11.52
C PRO A 18 22.09 3.58 10.23
N ILE A 19 22.28 2.75 9.21
CA ILE A 19 21.38 2.71 8.06
C ILE A 19 20.06 2.27 8.67
N ALA A 20 19.16 3.21 8.91
CA ALA A 20 17.78 2.89 9.28
C ALA A 20 17.26 1.98 8.18
N ALA A 21 16.89 0.76 8.53
CA ALA A 21 16.26 -0.17 7.62
C ALA A 21 14.99 0.50 7.08
N LEU A 22 14.97 0.80 5.78
CA LEU A 22 13.76 1.09 5.02
C LEU A 22 13.00 -0.23 4.89
N ALA A 23 12.41 -0.70 5.98
CA ALA A 23 11.53 -1.84 5.94
C ALA A 23 10.16 -1.35 5.44
N ASP A 24 9.79 -1.87 4.27
CA ASP A 24 8.45 -1.98 3.72
C ASP A 24 7.64 -0.70 3.48
N THR A 25 8.24 0.49 3.41
CA THR A 25 7.45 1.68 3.00
C THR A 25 7.18 1.68 1.49
N PRO A 26 5.94 1.91 1.02
CA PRO A 26 5.62 1.96 -0.41
C PRO A 26 6.44 3.02 -1.15
N ASN A 27 6.82 2.70 -2.38
CA ASN A 27 7.58 3.54 -3.29
C ASN A 27 6.66 4.62 -3.90
N LEU A 28 6.15 5.51 -3.06
CA LEU A 28 5.33 6.67 -3.44
C LEU A 28 6.01 7.95 -2.96
N ALA A 29 6.02 9.00 -3.78
CA ALA A 29 6.50 10.31 -3.35
C ALA A 29 5.39 11.10 -2.64
N PRO A 30 5.67 11.76 -1.51
CA PRO A 30 4.75 12.70 -0.89
C PRO A 30 4.32 13.82 -1.84
N GLY A 31 3.10 14.32 -1.68
CA GLY A 31 2.55 15.40 -2.51
C GLY A 31 1.04 15.32 -2.71
N GLU A 32 0.54 16.13 -3.62
CA GLU A 32 -0.84 16.09 -4.09
C GLU A 32 -0.98 14.98 -5.14
N TRP A 33 -1.97 14.12 -4.97
CA TRP A 33 -2.26 12.99 -5.85
C TRP A 33 -3.70 13.04 -6.34
N GLU A 34 -3.92 12.67 -7.60
CA GLU A 34 -5.24 12.39 -8.16
C GLU A 34 -5.40 10.89 -8.33
N PHE A 35 -6.55 10.38 -7.90
CA PHE A 35 -6.94 8.99 -8.02
C PHE A 35 -8.22 8.87 -8.83
N THR A 36 -8.22 7.97 -9.80
CA THR A 36 -9.40 7.56 -10.55
C THR A 36 -9.71 6.10 -10.24
N SER A 37 -10.96 5.81 -9.91
CA SER A 37 -11.44 4.46 -9.62
C SER A 37 -12.56 4.08 -10.57
N ILE A 38 -12.53 2.85 -11.08
CA ILE A 38 -13.56 2.27 -11.93
C ILE A 38 -14.05 1.00 -11.23
N ALA A 39 -15.33 0.96 -10.86
CA ALA A 39 -15.94 -0.17 -10.19
C ALA A 39 -16.93 -0.88 -11.13
N THR A 40 -16.71 -2.17 -11.33
CA THR A 40 -17.55 -3.06 -12.14
C THR A 40 -18.11 -4.17 -11.25
N VAL A 41 -19.41 -4.44 -11.36
CA VAL A 41 -20.07 -5.53 -10.63
C VAL A 41 -20.61 -6.55 -11.63
N ILE A 42 -20.26 -7.81 -11.41
CA ILE A 42 -20.74 -8.97 -12.16
C ILE A 42 -21.62 -9.80 -11.22
N GLY A 43 -22.85 -10.05 -11.64
CA GLY A 43 -23.82 -10.90 -10.96
C GLY A 43 -25.05 -11.11 -11.85
N ASP A 44 -26.10 -11.69 -11.28
CA ASP A 44 -27.32 -12.03 -12.02
C ASP A 44 -28.11 -10.80 -12.53
N PHE A 45 -27.85 -9.63 -11.96
CA PHE A 45 -28.47 -8.38 -12.36
C PHE A 45 -27.45 -7.41 -12.96
N PRO A 46 -27.78 -6.72 -14.06
CA PRO A 46 -26.89 -5.73 -14.65
C PRO A 46 -26.81 -4.50 -13.75
N VAL A 47 -25.62 -4.25 -13.21
CA VAL A 47 -25.28 -3.04 -12.47
C VAL A 47 -24.40 -2.17 -13.36
N PRO A 48 -24.70 -0.88 -13.56
CA PRO A 48 -23.87 0.00 -14.35
C PRO A 48 -22.50 0.17 -13.68
N GLU A 49 -21.46 0.29 -14.51
CA GLU A 49 -20.14 0.69 -14.05
C GLU A 49 -20.17 2.09 -13.45
N TRP A 50 -19.37 2.30 -12.41
CA TRP A 50 -19.19 3.61 -11.78
C TRP A 50 -17.73 4.04 -11.85
N THR A 51 -17.50 5.29 -12.24
CA THR A 51 -16.19 5.94 -12.22
C THR A 51 -16.20 7.13 -11.28
N GLY A 52 -15.17 7.24 -10.43
CA GLY A 52 -14.97 8.38 -9.54
C GLY A 52 -13.54 8.89 -9.61
N THR A 53 -13.36 10.21 -9.52
CA THR A 53 -12.03 10.84 -9.39
C THR A 53 -12.00 11.69 -8.13
N HIS A 54 -10.90 11.63 -7.39
CA HIS A 54 -10.66 12.49 -6.24
C HIS A 54 -9.19 12.86 -6.11
N THR A 55 -8.93 13.94 -5.37
CA THR A 55 -7.57 14.43 -5.09
C THR A 55 -7.31 14.34 -3.60
N ALA A 56 -6.09 13.96 -3.21
CA ALA A 56 -5.66 13.88 -1.83
C ALA A 56 -4.20 14.32 -1.67
N CYS A 57 -3.89 14.98 -0.55
CA CYS A 57 -2.51 15.22 -0.15
C CYS A 57 -2.00 14.01 0.64
N LEU A 58 -0.92 13.40 0.18
CA LEU A 58 -0.25 12.29 0.85
C LEU A 58 1.05 12.78 1.50
N THR A 59 1.12 12.70 2.83
CA THR A 59 2.36 12.95 3.57
C THR A 59 3.22 11.69 3.65
N ALA A 60 4.50 11.83 4.00
CA ALA A 60 5.39 10.68 4.17
C ALA A 60 4.89 9.75 5.29
N GLU A 61 4.36 10.32 6.37
CA GLU A 61 3.75 9.58 7.47
C GLU A 61 2.51 8.83 6.99
N ALA A 62 1.62 9.48 6.22
CA ALA A 62 0.43 8.82 5.70
C ALA A 62 0.76 7.63 4.77
N ILE A 63 1.82 7.74 3.97
CA ILE A 63 2.31 6.65 3.11
C ILE A 63 2.85 5.49 3.95
N HIS A 64 3.56 5.79 5.04
CA HIS A 64 4.11 4.80 5.95
C HIS A 64 3.01 4.08 6.76
N ASP A 65 2.06 4.82 7.32
CA ASP A 65 0.97 4.31 8.16
C ASP A 65 -0.02 3.46 7.34
N ALA A 66 -0.30 3.87 6.09
CA ALA A 66 -1.19 3.12 5.21
C ALA A 66 -0.65 1.72 4.88
N HIS A 67 0.67 1.54 4.91
CA HIS A 67 1.31 0.26 4.67
C HIS A 67 1.34 -0.65 5.91
N SER A 68 1.52 -0.07 7.08
CA SER A 68 1.73 -0.79 8.34
C SER A 68 0.43 -1.17 9.04
N ASP A 69 -0.53 -0.25 9.18
CA ASP A 69 -1.54 -0.39 10.23
C ASP A 69 -2.97 -0.67 9.74
N ARG A 70 -3.33 -0.20 8.53
CA ARG A 70 -4.76 -0.16 8.13
C ARG A 70 -5.33 -1.51 7.68
N LEU A 71 -4.51 -2.36 7.08
CA LEU A 71 -4.97 -3.63 6.54
C LEU A 71 -5.09 -4.71 7.63
N GLU A 72 -4.29 -4.63 8.70
CA GLU A 72 -4.21 -5.64 9.76
C GLU A 72 -5.36 -5.61 10.78
N HIS A 73 -6.16 -4.54 10.81
CA HIS A 73 -7.11 -4.28 11.89
C HIS A 73 -8.60 -4.28 11.48
N GLU A 74 -8.95 -4.80 10.30
CA GLU A 74 -10.36 -4.94 9.93
C GLU A 74 -11.02 -6.09 10.72
N GLN A 75 -11.92 -5.72 11.66
CA GLN A 75 -12.66 -6.67 12.48
C GLN A 75 -13.47 -7.61 11.58
N GLY A 76 -13.26 -8.92 11.77
CA GLY A 76 -13.95 -9.95 11.00
C GLY A 76 -13.22 -10.40 9.73
N CYS A 77 -12.05 -9.83 9.43
CA CYS A 77 -11.20 -10.27 8.32
C CYS A 77 -9.94 -11.00 8.79
N GLU A 78 -9.54 -12.03 8.06
CA GLU A 78 -8.30 -12.79 8.26
C GLU A 78 -7.47 -12.78 6.96
N PHE A 79 -6.17 -12.51 7.06
CA PHE A 79 -5.24 -12.68 5.93
C PHE A 79 -4.98 -14.15 5.68
N LEU A 80 -5.29 -14.58 4.46
CA LEU A 80 -4.91 -15.90 3.96
C LEU A 80 -3.51 -15.85 3.33
N GLU A 81 -3.24 -14.78 2.59
CA GLU A 81 -1.97 -14.52 1.92
C GLU A 81 -1.66 -13.02 1.95
N ARG A 82 -0.38 -12.67 2.11
CA ARG A 82 0.10 -11.29 2.02
C ARG A 82 1.56 -11.28 1.58
N GLU A 83 1.83 -10.55 0.51
CA GLU A 83 3.19 -10.19 0.10
C GLU A 83 3.24 -8.67 0.01
N ALA A 84 4.16 -8.06 0.77
CA ALA A 84 4.30 -6.63 0.81
C ALA A 84 5.74 -6.23 0.54
N GLY A 85 5.94 -5.30 -0.36
CA GLY A 85 7.21 -4.70 -0.68
C GLY A 85 7.03 -3.23 -1.06
N ALA A 86 8.16 -2.56 -1.30
CA ALA A 86 8.14 -1.14 -1.66
C ALA A 86 7.43 -0.88 -2.99
N ASP A 87 7.62 -1.73 -4.00
CA ASP A 87 7.09 -1.50 -5.35
C ASP A 87 5.75 -2.21 -5.61
N GLU A 88 5.42 -3.23 -4.82
CA GLU A 88 4.25 -4.08 -5.04
C GLU A 88 3.71 -4.62 -3.72
N MET A 89 2.40 -4.75 -3.63
CA MET A 89 1.73 -5.44 -2.53
C MET A 89 0.57 -6.28 -3.06
N THR A 90 0.50 -7.53 -2.65
CA THR A 90 -0.61 -8.44 -2.92
C THR A 90 -1.17 -8.98 -1.61
N TYR A 91 -2.48 -9.19 -1.57
CA TYR A 91 -3.12 -9.81 -0.42
C TYR A 91 -4.36 -10.60 -0.81
N VAL A 92 -4.67 -11.59 0.00
CA VAL A 92 -5.94 -12.30 0.01
C VAL A 92 -6.47 -12.32 1.44
N MET A 93 -7.69 -11.83 1.61
CA MET A 93 -8.41 -11.81 2.89
C MET A 93 -9.72 -12.59 2.77
N SER A 94 -10.06 -13.36 3.79
CA SER A 94 -11.43 -13.84 4.02
C SER A 94 -12.04 -13.01 5.13
N CYS A 95 -13.22 -12.44 4.88
CA CYS A 95 -13.98 -11.74 5.91
C CYS A 95 -15.30 -12.43 6.18
N GLN A 96 -15.66 -12.50 7.45
CA GLN A 96 -16.93 -13.02 7.93
C GLN A 96 -17.87 -11.85 8.22
N SER A 97 -19.06 -11.89 7.66
CA SER A 97 -20.13 -10.90 7.88
C SER A 97 -21.46 -11.60 8.17
N ASP A 98 -22.45 -10.84 8.65
CA ASP A 98 -23.80 -11.36 8.87
C ASP A 98 -24.46 -11.90 7.57
N GLU A 99 -24.00 -11.43 6.41
CA GLU A 99 -24.50 -11.83 5.08
C GLU A 99 -23.75 -13.05 4.50
N GLY A 100 -22.66 -13.48 5.14
CA GLY A 100 -21.85 -14.62 4.73
C GLY A 100 -20.36 -14.31 4.69
N GLU A 101 -19.61 -15.26 4.12
CA GLU A 101 -18.19 -15.11 3.85
C GLU A 101 -17.96 -14.29 2.57
N LEU A 102 -16.97 -13.42 2.61
CA LEU A 102 -16.52 -12.64 1.45
C LEU A 102 -15.00 -12.76 1.31
N MET A 103 -14.54 -12.85 0.08
CA MET A 103 -13.12 -12.95 -0.27
C MET A 103 -12.67 -11.65 -0.92
N ILE A 104 -11.61 -11.04 -0.40
CA ILE A 104 -11.00 -9.82 -0.94
C ILE A 104 -9.61 -10.16 -1.46
N MET A 105 -9.34 -9.87 -2.72
CA MET A 105 -8.02 -9.98 -3.33
C MET A 105 -7.58 -8.59 -3.78
N GLY A 106 -6.38 -8.19 -3.40
CA GLY A 106 -5.81 -6.91 -3.81
C GLY A 106 -4.44 -7.09 -4.45
N GLU A 107 -4.19 -6.33 -5.49
CA GLU A 107 -2.89 -6.17 -6.15
C GLU A 107 -2.63 -4.68 -6.30
N MET A 108 -1.48 -4.21 -5.84
CA MET A 108 -1.09 -2.80 -5.87
C MET A 108 0.34 -2.67 -6.36
N ARG A 109 0.60 -1.65 -7.18
CA ARG A 109 1.92 -1.30 -7.69
C ARG A 109 2.21 0.16 -7.39
N PHE A 110 3.38 0.40 -6.84
CA PHE A 110 3.82 1.70 -6.36
C PHE A 110 5.03 2.17 -7.17
N GLN A 111 4.95 3.38 -7.68
CA GLN A 111 6.04 4.10 -8.32
C GLN A 111 6.02 5.54 -7.81
N GLN A 112 7.17 6.21 -7.82
CA GLN A 112 7.35 7.53 -7.24
C GLN A 112 6.20 8.52 -7.56
N ASP A 113 5.69 8.52 -8.79
CA ASP A 113 4.62 9.41 -9.26
C ASP A 113 3.37 8.68 -9.79
N ARG A 114 3.31 7.34 -9.68
CA ARG A 114 2.22 6.52 -10.22
C ARG A 114 1.81 5.40 -9.28
N TYR A 115 0.51 5.17 -9.21
CA TYR A 115 -0.09 4.07 -8.46
C TYR A 115 -1.05 3.31 -9.37
N GLU A 116 -1.01 1.98 -9.30
CA GLU A 116 -1.99 1.10 -9.95
C GLU A 116 -2.51 0.13 -8.90
N GLY A 117 -3.81 -0.04 -8.81
CA GLY A 117 -4.44 -0.97 -7.87
C GLY A 117 -5.59 -1.73 -8.53
N THR A 118 -5.72 -3.00 -8.20
CA THR A 118 -6.91 -3.81 -8.50
C THR A 118 -7.37 -4.46 -7.22
N THR A 119 -8.64 -4.26 -6.88
CA THR A 119 -9.31 -5.00 -5.80
C THR A 119 -10.43 -5.82 -6.39
N ARG A 120 -10.47 -7.11 -6.07
CA ARG A 120 -11.57 -8.01 -6.41
C ARG A 120 -12.23 -8.49 -5.13
N ILE A 121 -13.54 -8.35 -5.04
CA ILE A 121 -14.36 -8.84 -3.94
C ILE A 121 -15.31 -9.89 -4.50
N GLN A 122 -15.34 -11.05 -3.87
CA GLN A 122 -16.22 -12.17 -4.24
C GLN A 122 -17.06 -12.55 -3.03
N THR A 123 -18.36 -12.74 -3.23
CA THR A 123 -19.26 -13.23 -2.18
C THR A 123 -20.41 -14.01 -2.78
N ALA A 124 -20.89 -15.01 -2.05
CA ALA A 124 -22.06 -15.79 -2.42
C ALA A 124 -23.28 -15.22 -1.68
N THR A 125 -24.30 -14.80 -2.42
CA THR A 125 -25.54 -14.29 -1.82
C THR A 125 -26.70 -15.26 -2.11
N PRO A 126 -27.83 -15.18 -1.38
CA PRO A 126 -29.04 -15.91 -1.75
C PRO A 126 -29.56 -15.61 -3.17
N MET A 127 -29.11 -14.50 -3.77
CA MET A 127 -29.47 -14.08 -5.12
C MET A 127 -28.45 -14.50 -6.19
N GLY A 128 -27.41 -15.26 -5.82
CA GLY A 128 -26.33 -15.67 -6.72
C GLY A 128 -24.95 -15.13 -6.29
N ASP A 129 -23.91 -15.58 -6.98
CA ASP A 129 -22.55 -15.13 -6.75
C ASP A 129 -22.34 -13.73 -7.31
N ILE A 130 -21.69 -12.87 -6.53
CA ILE A 130 -21.39 -11.49 -6.91
C ILE A 130 -19.88 -11.31 -6.90
N THR A 131 -19.35 -10.78 -8.00
CA THR A 131 -17.96 -10.33 -8.09
C THR A 131 -17.91 -8.84 -8.37
N MET A 132 -17.30 -8.08 -7.46
CA MET A 132 -16.96 -6.68 -7.68
C MET A 132 -15.48 -6.55 -8.01
N THR A 133 -15.15 -5.82 -9.06
CA THR A 133 -13.76 -5.46 -9.39
C THR A 133 -13.64 -3.95 -9.40
N THR A 134 -12.67 -3.43 -8.66
CA THR A 134 -12.32 -2.01 -8.63
C THR A 134 -10.91 -1.84 -9.16
N LEU A 135 -10.77 -1.12 -10.27
CA LEU A 135 -9.50 -0.63 -10.77
C LEU A 135 -9.24 0.75 -10.21
N ILE A 136 -8.01 1.02 -9.79
CA ILE A 136 -7.59 2.32 -9.25
C ILE A 136 -6.31 2.74 -9.96
N GLU A 137 -6.31 3.94 -10.52
CA GLU A 137 -5.11 4.58 -11.05
C GLU A 137 -4.85 5.84 -10.23
N GLY A 138 -3.60 6.05 -9.83
CA GLY A 138 -3.16 7.24 -9.14
C GLY A 138 -2.00 7.92 -9.86
N ARG A 139 -2.02 9.24 -9.88
CA ARG A 139 -0.92 10.07 -10.41
C ARG A 139 -0.58 11.19 -9.45
N ARG A 140 0.71 11.42 -9.23
CA ARG A 140 1.17 12.59 -8.50
C ARG A 140 0.97 13.84 -9.37
N LEU A 141 0.38 14.87 -8.77
CA LEU A 141 0.21 16.17 -9.39
C LEU A 141 1.39 17.07 -9.04
N ASN A 142 1.49 17.47 -7.77
CA ASN A 142 2.37 18.52 -7.30
C ASN A 142 2.80 18.24 -5.86
N ASP A 143 3.47 19.20 -5.24
CA ASP A 143 3.56 19.27 -3.77
C ASP A 143 2.19 19.64 -3.19
N CYS A 144 1.96 19.29 -1.93
CA CYS A 144 0.92 19.94 -1.14
C CYS A 144 1.41 21.34 -0.71
#